data_AF-A0A7X4F856-F1
#
_entry.id   AF-A0A7X4F856-F1
#
_cell.length_a   1.000
_cell.length_b   1.000
_cell.length_c   1.000
_cell.angle_alpha   90.00
_cell.angle_beta   90.00
_cell.angle_gamma   90.00
#
_symmetry.space_group_name_H-M   'P 1'
#
loop_
_entity.id
_entity.type
_entity.pdbx_description
1 polymer ?
#
loop_
_entity_poly.entity_id
_entity_poly.type
_entity_poly.pdbx_seq_one_letter_code
_entity_poly.pdbx_strand_id
1 'polypeptide(L)'
;MRSVWMFLILFLSGLLQACGGAKLIDVSKSTTVLQLTTVQQQTIHPKLKLIRDIVDDYDFEKKQLEADYQVFRAGLTNRYYDRYESGFSDMRTRRELNAFRDEARKFLKQREIFMNEINELIEEIALELTDAQRVKFTELKLPKLDVPLMLQRDPYNDLRYIPNHPLGGIHTF
;
A
#
# COMPACT_ATOMS: atom_id res chain seq x y z
N MET A 1 42.23 22.30 -6.88
CA MET A 1 42.25 20.82 -7.03
C MET A 1 41.50 20.05 -5.93
N ARG A 2 41.34 20.57 -4.69
CA ARG A 2 40.57 19.91 -3.61
C ARG A 2 39.06 19.79 -3.85
N SER A 3 38.45 20.75 -4.54
CA SER A 3 36.99 20.81 -4.74
C SER A 3 36.47 19.71 -5.69
N VAL A 4 37.26 19.30 -6.68
CA VAL A 4 36.89 18.26 -7.67
C VAL A 4 36.73 16.89 -7.00
N TRP A 5 37.54 16.60 -6.00
CA TRP A 5 37.46 15.36 -5.20
C TRP A 5 36.17 15.29 -4.38
N MET A 6 35.70 16.42 -3.86
CA MET A 6 34.48 16.47 -3.05
C MET A 6 33.23 16.23 -3.91
N PHE A 7 33.21 16.74 -5.15
CA PHE A 7 32.16 16.43 -6.12
C PHE A 7 32.19 14.97 -6.59
N LEU A 8 33.37 14.38 -6.79
CA LEU A 8 33.52 12.97 -7.15
C LEU A 8 33.01 12.02 -6.05
N ILE A 9 33.32 12.32 -4.78
CA ILE A 9 32.86 11.51 -3.64
C ILE A 9 31.34 11.62 -3.47
N LEU A 10 30.76 12.82 -3.65
CA LEU A 10 29.30 13.00 -3.63
C LEU A 10 28.60 12.21 -4.75
N PHE A 11 29.16 12.22 -5.97
CA PHE A 11 28.61 11.45 -7.09
C PHE A 11 28.73 9.94 -6.89
N LEU A 12 29.84 9.46 -6.32
CA LEU A 12 30.02 8.04 -5.95
C LEU A 12 29.07 7.61 -4.81
N SER A 13 28.84 8.48 -3.82
CA SER A 13 27.91 8.21 -2.71
C SER A 13 26.44 8.20 -3.15
N GLY A 14 26.08 8.99 -4.17
CA GLY A 14 24.77 8.95 -4.80
C GLY A 14 24.52 7.65 -5.59
N LEU A 15 25.57 7.09 -6.21
CA LEU A 15 25.49 5.80 -6.89
C LEU A 15 25.36 4.62 -5.91
N LEU A 16 25.97 4.70 -4.72
CA LEU A 16 25.82 3.68 -3.67
C LEU A 16 24.45 3.73 -2.97
N GLN A 17 23.80 4.90 -2.91
CA GLN A 17 22.40 5.01 -2.44
C GLN A 17 21.36 4.51 -3.46
N ALA A 18 21.76 4.27 -4.71
CA ALA A 18 20.92 3.65 -5.73
C ALA A 18 20.83 2.11 -5.61
N CYS A 19 21.50 1.50 -4.62
CA CYS A 19 21.19 0.14 -4.14
C CYS A 19 19.90 0.14 -3.30
N GLY A 20 18.83 0.72 -3.83
CA GLY A 20 17.47 0.39 -3.39
C GLY A 20 17.25 -1.08 -3.73
N GLY A 21 17.30 -1.95 -2.73
CA GLY A 21 17.18 -3.41 -2.91
C GLY A 21 16.08 -3.76 -3.90
N ALA A 22 16.37 -4.69 -4.81
CA ALA A 22 15.45 -5.07 -5.87
C ALA A 22 14.10 -5.46 -5.24
N LYS A 23 13.02 -4.82 -5.71
CA LYS A 23 11.67 -5.20 -5.31
C LYS A 23 11.33 -6.51 -6.00
N LEU A 24 10.68 -7.41 -5.29
CA LEU A 24 10.26 -8.71 -5.83
C LEU A 24 9.42 -8.55 -7.12
N ILE A 25 8.56 -7.53 -7.16
CA ILE A 25 7.65 -7.19 -8.27
C ILE A 25 8.36 -6.71 -9.56
N ASP A 26 9.65 -6.38 -9.50
CA ASP A 26 10.43 -6.04 -10.70
C ASP A 26 10.98 -7.34 -11.31
N VAL A 27 10.16 -8.01 -12.13
CA VAL A 27 10.46 -9.33 -12.73
C VAL A 27 11.85 -9.38 -13.35
N SER A 28 12.28 -8.31 -14.02
CA SER A 28 13.59 -8.25 -14.69
C SER A 28 14.76 -8.25 -13.68
N LYS A 29 14.61 -7.51 -12.57
CA LYS A 29 15.64 -7.42 -11.52
C LYS A 29 15.60 -8.62 -10.58
N SER A 30 14.43 -9.15 -10.25
CA SER A 30 14.31 -10.33 -9.39
C SER A 30 14.87 -11.57 -10.09
N THR A 31 14.61 -11.74 -11.39
CA THR A 31 15.18 -12.85 -12.18
C THR A 31 16.70 -12.82 -12.23
N THR A 32 17.29 -11.63 -12.39
CA THR A 32 18.74 -11.45 -12.46
C THR A 32 19.41 -11.64 -11.10
N VAL A 33 18.81 -11.15 -10.02
CA VAL A 33 19.31 -11.34 -8.64
C VAL A 33 19.24 -12.81 -8.22
N LEU A 34 18.14 -13.50 -8.53
CA LEU A 34 17.92 -14.90 -8.16
C LEU A 34 18.62 -15.89 -9.10
N GLN A 35 19.19 -15.44 -10.22
CA GLN A 35 19.86 -16.27 -11.22
C GLN A 35 19.00 -17.50 -11.61
N LEU A 36 17.72 -17.25 -11.92
CA LEU A 36 16.75 -18.30 -12.20
C LEU A 36 17.11 -19.07 -13.49
N THR A 37 17.02 -20.40 -13.43
CA THR A 37 17.13 -21.26 -14.62
C THR A 37 15.94 -21.03 -15.57
N THR A 38 16.04 -21.45 -16.83
CA THR A 38 14.94 -21.31 -17.80
C THR A 38 13.66 -22.02 -17.36
N VAL A 39 13.80 -23.18 -16.71
CA VAL A 39 12.67 -23.94 -16.14
C VAL A 39 12.04 -23.16 -14.98
N GLN A 40 12.86 -22.64 -14.06
CA GLN A 40 12.37 -21.82 -12.95
C GLN A 40 11.69 -20.54 -13.43
N GLN A 41 12.20 -19.90 -14.50
CA GLN A 41 11.59 -18.70 -15.07
C GLN A 41 10.17 -18.96 -15.59
N GLN A 42 9.93 -20.10 -16.24
CA GLN A 42 8.61 -20.47 -16.75
C GLN A 42 7.57 -20.61 -15.62
N THR A 43 7.99 -21.09 -14.44
CA THR A 43 7.11 -21.27 -13.29
C THR A 43 6.99 -19.99 -12.43
N ILE A 44 8.08 -19.26 -12.24
CA ILE A 44 8.16 -18.12 -11.30
C ILE A 44 7.69 -16.81 -11.94
N HIS A 45 7.97 -16.55 -13.22
CA HIS A 45 7.57 -15.29 -13.88
C HIS A 45 6.07 -15.03 -13.85
N PRO A 46 5.19 -16.01 -14.12
CA PRO A 46 3.75 -15.80 -14.02
C PRO A 46 3.32 -15.39 -12.61
N LYS A 47 3.93 -15.99 -11.57
CA LYS A 47 3.62 -15.70 -10.16
C LYS A 47 4.08 -14.29 -9.76
N LEU A 48 5.29 -13.91 -10.17
CA LEU A 48 5.79 -12.55 -9.95
C LEU A 48 4.93 -11.50 -10.66
N LYS A 49 4.43 -11.82 -11.85
CA LYS A 49 3.49 -10.97 -12.58
C LYS A 49 2.17 -10.85 -11.84
N LEU A 50 1.60 -11.95 -11.34
CA LEU A 50 0.36 -11.93 -10.57
C LEU A 50 0.49 -11.08 -9.29
N ILE A 51 1.60 -11.22 -8.54
CA ILE A 51 1.89 -10.36 -7.39
C ILE A 51 1.91 -8.88 -7.80
N ARG A 52 2.51 -8.55 -8.94
CA ARG A 52 2.52 -7.18 -9.44
C ARG A 52 1.12 -6.69 -9.80
N ASP A 53 0.34 -7.51 -10.50
CA ASP A 53 -1.03 -7.16 -10.91
C ASP A 53 -1.91 -6.88 -9.67
N ILE A 54 -1.81 -7.72 -8.62
CA ILE A 54 -2.49 -7.49 -7.33
C ILE A 54 -2.07 -6.16 -6.68
N VAL A 55 -0.78 -5.83 -6.69
CA VAL A 55 -0.27 -4.57 -6.12
C VAL A 55 -0.77 -3.36 -6.91
N ASP A 56 -0.76 -3.45 -8.24
CA ASP A 56 -1.21 -2.38 -9.12
C ASP A 56 -2.73 -2.13 -8.96
N ASP A 57 -3.53 -3.19 -8.84
CA ASP A 57 -4.97 -3.11 -8.54
C ASP A 57 -5.23 -2.50 -7.16
N TYR A 58 -4.50 -2.95 -6.14
CA TYR A 58 -4.60 -2.37 -4.79
C TYR A 58 -4.26 -0.88 -4.78
N ASP A 59 -3.18 -0.46 -5.45
CA ASP A 59 -2.77 0.94 -5.53
C ASP A 59 -3.78 1.80 -6.30
N PHE A 60 -4.47 1.22 -7.28
CA PHE A 60 -5.58 1.89 -7.98
C PHE A 60 -6.77 2.12 -7.04
N GLU A 61 -7.25 1.07 -6.37
CA GLU A 61 -8.37 1.16 -5.42
C GLU A 61 -8.06 2.10 -4.25
N LYS A 62 -6.81 2.07 -3.78
CA LYS A 62 -6.31 2.96 -2.75
C LYS A 62 -6.48 4.43 -3.13
N LYS A 63 -6.06 4.80 -4.35
CA LYS A 63 -6.18 6.17 -4.86
C LYS A 63 -7.64 6.58 -5.02
N GLN A 64 -8.50 5.66 -5.46
CA GLN A 64 -9.93 5.90 -5.57
C GLN A 64 -10.54 6.21 -4.20
N LEU A 65 -10.25 5.38 -3.19
CA LEU A 65 -10.73 5.58 -1.82
C LEU A 65 -10.22 6.89 -1.20
N GLU A 66 -8.97 7.25 -1.46
CA GLU A 66 -8.39 8.53 -1.05
C GLU A 66 -9.11 9.72 -1.71
N ALA A 67 -9.44 9.62 -3.00
CA ALA A 67 -10.20 10.65 -3.71
C ALA A 67 -11.63 10.78 -3.16
N ASP A 68 -12.32 9.67 -2.94
CA ASP A 68 -13.67 9.65 -2.38
C ASP A 68 -13.70 10.25 -0.97
N TYR A 69 -12.66 10.01 -0.17
CA TYR A 69 -12.49 10.64 1.13
C TYR A 69 -12.37 12.17 1.05
N GLN A 70 -11.60 12.69 0.10
CA GLN A 70 -11.46 14.14 -0.10
C GLN A 70 -12.79 14.79 -0.50
N VAL A 71 -13.54 14.14 -1.40
CA VAL A 71 -14.89 14.61 -1.80
C VAL A 71 -15.82 14.63 -0.61
N PHE A 72 -15.85 13.57 0.19
CA PHE A 72 -16.64 13.51 1.42
C PHE A 72 -16.28 14.65 2.39
N ARG A 73 -14.99 14.89 2.62
CA ARG A 73 -14.50 15.94 3.53
C ARG A 73 -14.83 17.35 3.04
N ALA A 74 -14.70 17.60 1.73
CA ALA A 74 -15.10 18.87 1.12
C ALA A 74 -16.61 19.10 1.27
N GLY A 75 -17.42 18.05 1.05
CA GLY A 75 -18.87 18.09 1.25
C GLY A 75 -19.27 18.41 2.70
N LEU A 76 -18.57 17.85 3.69
CA LEU A 76 -18.77 18.21 5.11
C LEU A 76 -18.47 19.68 5.39
N THR A 77 -17.37 20.19 4.82
CA THR A 77 -16.91 21.56 5.06
C THR A 77 -17.89 22.58 4.49
N ASN A 78 -18.40 22.37 3.27
CA ASN A 78 -19.39 23.27 2.65
C ASN A 78 -20.70 23.32 3.45
N ARG A 79 -21.19 22.17 3.94
CA ARG A 79 -22.43 22.09 4.73
C ARG A 79 -22.30 22.70 6.13
N TYR A 80 -21.09 22.81 6.66
CA TYR A 80 -20.86 23.51 7.92
C TYR A 80 -21.10 25.01 7.78
N TYR A 81 -20.73 25.59 6.63
CA TYR A 81 -21.05 26.98 6.30
C TYR A 81 -22.56 27.18 6.08
N ASP A 82 -23.23 26.26 5.37
CA ASP A 82 -24.69 26.32 5.11
C ASP A 82 -25.57 26.09 6.37
N ARG A 83 -25.00 25.50 7.43
CA ARG A 83 -25.73 25.18 8.68
C ARG A 83 -26.19 26.44 9.43
N TYR A 84 -25.58 27.60 9.18
CA TYR A 84 -26.07 28.88 9.69
C TYR A 84 -27.34 29.36 8.98
N GLU A 85 -27.73 28.77 7.84
CA GLU A 85 -28.90 29.16 7.05
C GLU A 85 -30.03 28.11 7.02
N SER A 86 -29.76 26.81 7.22
CA SER A 86 -30.82 25.78 7.09
C SER A 86 -30.66 24.58 8.05
N GLY A 87 -31.62 24.43 8.97
CA GLY A 87 -31.60 23.47 10.09
C GLY A 87 -31.83 21.99 9.78
N PHE A 88 -31.50 21.49 8.58
CA PHE A 88 -31.88 20.13 8.12
C PHE A 88 -30.70 19.21 7.68
N SER A 89 -29.45 19.47 8.10
CA SER A 89 -28.25 18.85 7.48
C SER A 89 -27.77 17.47 8.02
N ASP A 90 -28.39 16.91 9.07
CA ASP A 90 -27.79 15.77 9.81
C ASP A 90 -28.02 14.39 9.13
N MET A 91 -29.21 14.11 8.59
CA MET A 91 -29.54 12.79 8.02
C MET A 91 -28.74 12.41 6.77
N ARG A 92 -28.57 13.34 5.82
CA ARG A 92 -27.83 13.09 4.56
C ARG A 92 -26.35 12.83 4.83
N THR A 93 -25.76 13.63 5.70
CA THR A 93 -24.36 13.53 6.09
C THR A 93 -24.04 12.20 6.77
N ARG A 94 -24.93 11.72 7.64
CA ARG A 94 -24.80 10.39 8.26
C ARG A 94 -24.86 9.24 7.25
N ARG A 95 -25.73 9.34 6.22
CA ARG A 95 -25.81 8.32 5.16
C ARG A 95 -24.52 8.25 4.35
N GLU A 96 -23.99 9.39 3.93
CA GLU A 96 -22.73 9.46 3.17
C GLU A 96 -21.54 8.95 3.99
N LEU A 97 -21.47 9.29 5.28
CA LEU A 97 -20.44 8.77 6.19
C LEU A 97 -20.53 7.25 6.36
N ASN A 98 -21.74 6.70 6.47
CA ASN A 98 -21.93 5.25 6.58
C ASN A 98 -21.58 4.53 5.27
N ALA A 99 -21.93 5.09 4.12
CA ALA A 99 -21.51 4.56 2.82
C ALA A 99 -19.97 4.51 2.71
N PHE A 100 -19.30 5.61 3.06
CA PHE A 100 -17.84 5.66 3.06
C PHE A 100 -17.22 4.64 4.05
N ARG A 101 -17.82 4.46 5.23
CA ARG A 101 -17.38 3.45 6.22
C ARG A 101 -17.46 2.04 5.66
N ASP A 102 -18.53 1.72 4.94
CA ASP A 102 -18.70 0.41 4.35
C ASP A 102 -17.70 0.16 3.21
N GLU A 103 -17.39 1.17 2.40
CA GLU A 103 -16.33 1.13 1.38
C GLU A 103 -14.95 0.94 2.02
N ALA A 104 -14.63 1.71 3.07
CA ALA A 104 -13.37 1.59 3.79
C ALA A 104 -13.18 0.20 4.42
N ARG A 105 -14.24 -0.39 4.99
CA ARG A 105 -14.20 -1.76 5.53
C ARG A 105 -14.00 -2.80 4.45
N LYS A 106 -14.68 -2.66 3.30
CA LYS A 106 -14.48 -3.56 2.15
C LYS A 106 -13.04 -3.50 1.66
N PHE A 107 -12.49 -2.29 1.52
CA PHE A 107 -11.09 -2.09 1.14
C PHE A 107 -10.11 -2.76 2.12
N LEU A 108 -10.32 -2.60 3.43
CA LEU A 108 -9.47 -3.26 4.43
C LEU A 108 -9.55 -4.79 4.37
N LYS A 109 -10.76 -5.34 4.18
CA LYS A 109 -10.95 -6.79 4.01
C LYS A 109 -10.27 -7.31 2.73
N GLN A 110 -10.40 -6.57 1.63
CA GLN A 110 -9.76 -6.90 0.37
C GLN A 110 -8.24 -6.86 0.46
N ARG A 111 -7.69 -5.88 1.19
CA ARG A 111 -6.26 -5.83 1.52
C ARG A 111 -5.79 -7.11 2.22
N GLU A 112 -6.53 -7.63 3.19
CA GLU A 112 -6.19 -8.87 3.89
C GLU A 112 -6.16 -10.07 2.94
N ILE A 113 -7.16 -10.15 2.04
CA ILE A 113 -7.22 -11.19 1.00
C ILE A 113 -5.99 -11.11 0.09
N PHE A 114 -5.67 -9.92 -0.44
CA PHE A 114 -4.51 -9.71 -1.30
C PHE A 114 -3.18 -9.98 -0.59
N MET A 115 -3.05 -9.63 0.69
CA MET A 115 -1.86 -9.96 1.47
C MET A 115 -1.68 -11.48 1.60
N ASN A 116 -2.77 -12.22 1.84
CA ASN A 116 -2.73 -13.67 1.93
C ASN A 116 -2.35 -14.30 0.59
N GLU A 117 -2.98 -13.86 -0.50
CA GLU A 117 -2.67 -14.34 -1.86
C GLU A 117 -1.21 -14.07 -2.26
N ILE A 118 -0.69 -12.88 -1.95
CA ILE A 118 0.72 -12.55 -2.16
C ILE A 118 1.63 -13.48 -1.33
N ASN A 119 1.28 -13.76 -0.08
CA ASN A 119 2.06 -14.66 0.78
C ASN A 119 2.07 -16.10 0.24
N GLU A 120 0.92 -16.61 -0.21
CA GLU A 120 0.83 -17.92 -0.86
C GLU A 120 1.73 -18.00 -2.10
N LEU A 121 1.67 -16.99 -2.97
CA LEU A 121 2.54 -16.92 -4.16
C LEU A 121 4.03 -16.84 -3.80
N ILE A 122 4.38 -16.14 -2.73
CA ILE A 122 5.76 -16.05 -2.22
C ILE A 122 6.24 -17.43 -1.73
N GLU A 123 5.41 -18.15 -0.98
CA GLU A 123 5.72 -19.51 -0.49
C GLU A 123 5.92 -20.47 -1.67
N GLU A 124 5.03 -20.43 -2.65
CA GLU A 124 5.17 -21.25 -3.85
C GLU A 124 6.43 -20.92 -4.65
N ILE A 125 6.81 -19.64 -4.76
CA ILE A 125 8.08 -19.25 -5.39
C ILE A 125 9.25 -19.81 -4.58
N ALA A 126 9.22 -19.69 -3.25
CA ALA A 126 10.29 -20.19 -2.39
C ALA A 126 10.50 -21.70 -2.53
N LEU A 127 9.43 -22.49 -2.73
CA LEU A 127 9.51 -23.93 -2.96
C LEU A 127 10.29 -24.28 -4.23
N GLU A 128 10.16 -23.49 -5.30
CA GLU A 128 10.84 -23.67 -6.58
C GLU A 128 12.32 -23.23 -6.57
N LEU A 129 12.75 -22.53 -5.51
CA LEU A 129 14.12 -22.03 -5.36
C LEU A 129 15.02 -23.03 -4.62
N THR A 130 16.29 -23.06 -5.03
CA THR A 130 17.36 -23.75 -4.26
C THR A 130 17.66 -22.99 -2.97
N ASP A 131 18.28 -23.66 -1.99
CA ASP A 131 18.61 -23.04 -0.69
C ASP A 131 19.46 -21.77 -0.84
N ALA A 132 20.43 -21.77 -1.76
CA ALA A 132 21.25 -20.58 -2.05
C ALA A 132 20.44 -19.43 -2.66
N GLN A 133 19.42 -19.73 -3.48
CA GLN A 133 18.53 -18.72 -4.04
C GLN A 133 17.53 -18.20 -3.00
N ARG A 134 17.07 -19.04 -2.07
CA ARG A 134 16.17 -18.65 -0.97
C ARG A 134 16.80 -17.59 -0.07
N VAL A 135 18.10 -17.70 0.22
CA VAL A 135 18.83 -16.66 0.98
C VAL A 135 18.80 -15.32 0.23
N LYS A 136 19.05 -15.32 -1.08
CA LYS A 136 18.95 -14.09 -1.89
C LYS A 136 17.51 -13.58 -1.99
N PHE A 137 16.54 -14.49 -1.97
CA PHE A 137 15.12 -14.16 -2.04
C PHE A 137 14.62 -13.46 -0.78
N THR A 138 15.09 -13.84 0.41
CA THR A 138 14.73 -13.15 1.66
C THR A 138 15.36 -11.76 1.77
N GLU A 139 16.44 -11.49 1.03
CA GLU A 139 17.04 -10.16 0.90
C GLU A 139 16.24 -9.24 -0.03
N LEU A 140 15.35 -9.78 -0.87
CA LEU A 140 14.49 -8.98 -1.75
C LEU A 140 13.39 -8.28 -0.95
N LYS A 141 13.08 -7.04 -1.33
CA LYS A 141 12.01 -6.27 -0.69
C LYS A 141 10.66 -6.80 -1.18
N LEU A 142 9.89 -7.40 -0.26
CA LEU A 142 8.51 -7.80 -0.50
C LEU A 142 7.60 -6.59 -0.74
N PRO A 143 6.57 -6.72 -1.60
CA PRO A 143 5.57 -5.68 -1.76
C PRO A 143 4.83 -5.44 -0.43
N LYS A 144 4.49 -4.19 -0.17
CA LYS A 144 3.71 -3.79 1.00
C LYS A 144 2.42 -3.14 0.54
N LEU A 145 1.29 -3.67 1.00
CA LEU A 145 -0.01 -3.05 0.79
C LEU A 145 -0.26 -2.07 1.96
N ASP A 146 0.18 -0.82 1.79
CA ASP A 146 0.14 0.18 2.86
C ASP A 146 -1.26 0.77 3.03
N VAL A 147 -1.81 0.69 4.26
CA VAL A 147 -3.10 1.30 4.61
C VAL A 147 -3.02 2.83 4.46
N PRO A 148 -3.99 3.46 3.76
CA PRO A 148 -4.07 4.92 3.66
C PRO A 148 -4.10 5.61 5.02
N LEU A 149 -3.47 6.78 5.11
CA LEU A 149 -3.34 7.53 6.37
C LEU A 149 -4.69 7.81 7.03
N MET A 150 -5.75 8.10 6.25
CA MET A 150 -7.08 8.37 6.81
C MET A 150 -7.73 7.14 7.47
N LEU A 151 -7.26 5.94 7.16
CA LEU A 151 -7.72 4.68 7.76
C LEU A 151 -6.74 4.12 8.80
N GLN A 152 -5.56 4.74 8.95
CA GLN A 152 -4.64 4.31 9.99
C GLN A 152 -5.25 4.64 11.36
N ARG A 153 -5.12 3.71 12.31
CA ARG A 153 -5.45 3.99 13.70
C ARG A 153 -4.48 5.07 14.18
N ASP A 154 -5.02 6.21 14.59
CA ASP A 154 -4.20 7.24 15.20
C ASP A 154 -3.77 6.76 16.60
N PRO A 155 -2.46 6.57 16.85
CA PRO A 155 -1.95 6.01 18.10
C PRO A 155 -2.20 6.91 19.32
N TYR A 156 -2.66 8.15 19.11
CA TYR A 156 -3.02 9.10 20.17
C TYR A 156 -4.55 9.25 20.36
N ASN A 157 -5.36 8.54 19.57
CA ASN A 157 -6.83 8.66 19.54
C ASN A 157 -7.58 7.52 20.24
N ASP A 158 -6.88 6.57 20.88
CA ASP A 158 -7.46 5.41 21.57
C ASP A 158 -8.47 5.76 22.70
N LEU A 159 -8.73 7.05 22.96
CA LEU A 159 -9.68 7.52 23.99
C LEU A 159 -10.70 8.55 23.50
N ARG A 160 -10.72 8.93 22.22
CA ARG A 160 -11.65 9.99 21.71
C ARG A 160 -12.50 9.50 20.56
N TYR A 161 -13.82 9.49 20.76
CA TYR A 161 -14.78 9.31 19.68
C TYR A 161 -14.66 10.49 18.69
N ILE A 162 -14.26 10.21 17.45
CA ILE A 162 -14.28 11.19 16.36
C ILE A 162 -15.51 10.87 15.50
N PRO A 163 -16.59 11.70 15.57
CA PRO A 163 -17.86 11.41 14.91
C PRO A 163 -17.73 11.15 13.41
N ASN A 164 -16.80 11.85 12.75
CA ASN A 164 -16.58 11.79 11.30
C ASN A 164 -15.37 10.93 10.91
N HIS A 165 -14.82 10.12 11.83
CA HIS A 165 -13.71 9.23 11.47
C HIS A 165 -14.20 8.15 10.50
N PRO A 166 -13.42 7.81 9.47
CA PRO A 166 -13.88 6.92 8.42
C PRO A 166 -13.97 5.46 8.85
N LEU A 167 -13.40 5.11 10.01
CA LEU A 167 -13.59 3.82 10.67
C LEU A 167 -14.54 3.89 11.89
N GLY A 168 -15.05 5.08 12.22
CA GLY A 168 -15.78 5.33 13.46
C GLY A 168 -14.86 5.38 14.68
N GLY A 169 -15.34 5.99 15.78
CA GLY A 169 -14.69 5.87 17.07
C GLY A 169 -14.88 4.45 17.62
N ILE A 170 -13.81 3.93 18.22
CA ILE A 170 -13.59 2.62 18.84
C ILE A 170 -14.86 1.85 19.20
N HIS A 171 -15.06 0.72 18.50
CA HIS A 171 -15.47 -0.61 19.00
C HIS A 171 -16.15 -1.38 17.85
N THR A 172 -15.36 -1.98 16.95
CA THR A 172 -15.81 -3.18 16.22
C THR A 172 -14.60 -4.09 16.02
N PHE A 173 -14.62 -5.18 16.77
CA PHE A 173 -13.77 -6.37 16.63
C PHE A 173 -14.06 -7.08 15.31
#